data_AF-A0A024G533-F1
#
_entry.id   AF-A0A024G533-F1
#
_cell.length_a   1.000
_cell.length_b   1.000
_cell.length_c   1.000
_cell.angle_alpha   90.00
_cell.angle_beta   90.00
_cell.angle_gamma   90.00
#
_symmetry.space_group_name_H-M   'P 1'
#
loop_
_entity.id
_entity.type
_entity.pdbx_description
1 polymer ?
#
loop_
_entity_poly.entity_id
_entity_poly.type
_entity_poly.pdbx_seq_one_letter_code
_entity_poly.pdbx_strand_id
1 'polypeptide(L)'
;MVGKAMISLGVLLVFHAGYYSVQYQEYRRLAELTESTTPPLSVILELLVAFLLCLGGVLLVSGEFLAIRASDVVHGRSFISTLSSPDFFVYNHRGQALQKWIASRITH
;
A
#
# COMPACT_ATOMS: atom_id res chain seq x y z
N MET A 1 -4.12 -2.25 -5.35
CA MET A 1 -3.70 -3.57 -5.89
C MET A 1 -2.54 -3.44 -6.87
N VAL A 2 -2.59 -2.50 -7.82
CA VAL A 2 -1.54 -2.25 -8.83
C VAL A 2 -0.14 -2.04 -8.24
N GLY A 3 0.02 -1.17 -7.24
CA GLY A 3 1.35 -0.92 -6.65
C GLY A 3 2.01 -2.17 -6.05
N LYS A 4 1.24 -3.01 -5.36
CA LYS A 4 1.74 -4.30 -4.83
C LYS A 4 2.16 -5.25 -5.95
N ALA A 5 1.42 -5.29 -7.06
CA ALA A 5 1.76 -6.10 -8.23
C ALA A 5 3.07 -5.61 -8.89
N MET A 6 3.25 -4.29 -9.03
CA MET A 6 4.49 -3.70 -9.55
C MET A 6 5.70 -4.05 -8.68
N ILE A 7 5.55 -3.97 -7.35
CA ILE A 7 6.62 -4.37 -6.41
C ILE A 7 6.93 -5.86 -6.58
N SER A 8 5.92 -6.74 -6.62
CA SER A 8 6.17 -8.17 -6.77
C SER A 8 6.88 -8.51 -8.07
N LEU A 9 6.52 -7.84 -9.17
CA LEU A 9 7.15 -8.05 -10.48
C LEU A 9 8.57 -7.48 -10.52
N GLY A 10 8.80 -6.30 -9.93
CA GLY A 10 10.13 -5.71 -9.78
C GLY A 10 11.06 -6.61 -8.96
N VAL A 11 10.60 -7.16 -7.84
CA VAL A 11 11.38 -8.11 -7.02
C VAL A 11 11.72 -9.37 -7.81
N LEU A 12 10.77 -9.92 -8.57
CA LEU A 12 11.03 -11.09 -9.42
C LEU A 12 12.10 -10.81 -10.49
N LEU A 13 12.07 -9.63 -11.11
CA LEU A 13 13.10 -9.20 -12.06
C LEU A 13 14.48 -9.03 -11.40
N VAL A 14 14.55 -8.53 -10.16
CA VAL A 14 15.82 -8.49 -9.42
C VAL A 14 16.37 -9.90 -9.21
N PHE A 15 15.53 -10.86 -8.83
CA PHE A 15 15.95 -12.26 -8.73
C PHE A 15 16.42 -12.83 -10.06
N HIS A 16 15.70 -12.55 -11.15
CA HIS A 16 16.07 -13.00 -12.49
C HIS A 16 17.42 -12.42 -12.94
N ALA A 17 17.62 -11.11 -12.80
CA ALA A 17 18.87 -10.44 -13.12
C ALA A 17 20.04 -10.95 -12.26
N GLY A 18 19.79 -11.21 -10.98
CA GLY A 18 20.78 -11.78 -10.05
C GLY A 18 21.20 -13.20 -10.44
N TYR A 19 20.22 -14.06 -10.72
CA TYR A 19 20.49 -15.43 -11.19
C TYR A 19 21.27 -15.44 -12.50
N TYR A 20 20.83 -14.65 -13.49
CA TYR A 20 21.51 -14.55 -14.78
C TYR A 20 22.94 -14.00 -14.64
N SER A 21 23.18 -13.06 -13.73
CA SER A 21 24.52 -12.53 -13.45
C SER A 21 25.48 -13.59 -12.95
N VAL A 22 25.04 -14.41 -11.98
CA VAL A 22 25.85 -15.51 -11.44
C VAL A 22 26.10 -16.57 -12.53
N GLN A 23 25.06 -16.94 -13.27
CA GLN A 23 25.20 -17.89 -14.38
C GLN A 23 26.17 -17.38 -15.46
N TYR A 24 26.11 -16.10 -15.78
CA TYR A 24 27.00 -15.47 -16.76
C TYR A 24 28.46 -15.46 -16.29
N GLN A 25 28.70 -15.23 -15.00
CA GLN A 25 30.04 -15.34 -14.41
C GLN A 25 30.60 -16.76 -14.52
N GLU A 26 29.81 -17.78 -14.17
CA GLU A 26 30.22 -19.18 -14.29
C GLU A 26 30.49 -19.58 -15.74
N TYR A 27 29.63 -19.17 -16.69
CA TYR A 27 29.85 -19.41 -18.11
C TYR A 27 31.19 -18.83 -18.60
N ARG A 28 31.51 -17.59 -18.21
CA ARG A 28 32.75 -16.94 -18.62
C ARG A 28 33.98 -17.60 -18.05
N ARG A 29 33.89 -18.05 -16.80
CA ARG A 29 34.95 -18.80 -16.13
C ARG A 29 35.24 -20.10 -16.88
N LEU A 30 34.21 -20.83 -17.28
CA LEU A 30 34.34 -22.08 -18.05
C LEU A 30 34.85 -21.85 -19.47
N ALA A 31 34.51 -20.72 -20.09
CA ALA A 31 34.92 -20.36 -21.44
C ALA A 31 36.30 -19.67 -21.51
N GLU A 32 37.02 -19.57 -20.39
CA GLU A 32 38.34 -18.92 -20.28
C GLU A 32 38.35 -17.47 -20.81
N LEU A 33 37.19 -16.81 -20.80
CA LEU A 33 37.06 -15.41 -21.21
C LEU A 33 37.69 -14.52 -20.13
N THR A 34 38.45 -13.50 -20.53
CA THR A 34 39.05 -12.52 -19.60
C THR A 34 38.00 -12.01 -18.63
N GLU A 35 38.29 -11.98 -17.33
CA GLU A 35 37.37 -11.40 -16.36
C GLU A 35 37.14 -9.92 -16.68
N SER A 36 35.87 -9.56 -16.95
CA SER A 36 35.47 -8.15 -16.94
C SER A 36 34.66 -7.91 -15.68
N THR A 37 34.94 -6.79 -15.05
CA THR A 37 34.26 -6.34 -13.83
C THR A 37 32.82 -5.91 -14.11
N THR A 38 32.50 -5.61 -15.37
CA THR A 38 31.18 -5.11 -15.78
C THR A 38 30.26 -6.25 -16.25
N PRO A 39 29.01 -6.32 -15.75
CA PRO A 39 28.01 -7.25 -16.26
C PRO A 39 27.50 -6.82 -17.64
N PRO A 40 26.81 -7.71 -18.38
CA PRO A 40 26.21 -7.38 -19.66
C PRO A 40 25.22 -6.22 -19.56
N LEU A 41 25.15 -5.40 -20.61
CA LEU A 41 24.21 -4.26 -20.67
C LEU A 41 22.75 -4.69 -20.48
N SER A 42 22.38 -5.90 -20.92
CA SER A 42 21.03 -6.45 -20.72
C SER A 42 20.65 -6.51 -19.24
N VAL A 43 21.55 -6.98 -18.38
CA VAL A 43 21.35 -7.08 -16.91
C VAL A 43 21.20 -5.70 -16.29
N ILE A 44 22.02 -4.74 -16.74
CA ILE A 44 21.97 -3.36 -16.23
C ILE A 44 20.61 -2.74 -16.56
N LEU A 45 20.11 -2.93 -17.78
CA LEU A 45 18.79 -2.45 -18.18
C LEU A 45 17.66 -3.16 -17.41
N GLU A 46 17.77 -4.46 -17.20
CA GLU A 46 16.79 -5.23 -16.42
C GLU A 46 16.72 -4.74 -14.97
N LEU A 47 17.88 -4.52 -14.32
CA LEU A 47 17.94 -3.95 -12.97
C LEU A 47 17.37 -2.54 -12.91
N LEU A 48 17.60 -1.71 -13.93
CA LEU A 48 17.02 -0.36 -14.00
C LEU A 48 15.49 -0.43 -14.08
N VAL A 49 14.94 -1.31 -14.92
CA VAL A 49 13.49 -1.53 -15.02
C VAL A 49 12.92 -2.06 -13.71
N ALA A 50 13.58 -3.04 -13.10
CA ALA A 50 13.17 -3.61 -11.81
C ALA A 50 13.14 -2.55 -10.71
N PHE A 51 14.16 -1.68 -10.65
CA PHE A 51 14.23 -0.56 -9.72
C PHE A 51 13.06 0.42 -9.92
N LEU A 52 12.80 0.84 -11.16
CA LEU A 52 11.71 1.78 -11.46
C LEU A 52 10.33 1.20 -11.11
N LEU A 53 10.12 -0.10 -11.34
CA LEU A 53 8.90 -0.80 -10.96
C LEU A 53 8.70 -0.84 -9.45
N CYS A 54 9.75 -1.17 -8.69
CA CYS A 54 9.70 -1.18 -7.23
C CYS A 54 9.46 0.23 -6.69
N LEU A 55 10.18 1.24 -7.18
CA LEU A 55 10.03 2.63 -6.77
C LEU A 55 8.60 3.14 -7.03
N GLY A 56 8.12 3.00 -8.27
CA GLY A 56 6.76 3.39 -8.65
C GLY A 56 5.71 2.61 -7.86
N GLY A 57 5.93 1.32 -7.65
CA GLY A 57 5.02 0.48 -6.87
C GLY A 57 4.93 0.91 -5.40
N VAL A 58 6.05 1.26 -4.76
CA VAL A 58 6.06 1.77 -3.38
C VAL A 58 5.35 3.11 -3.28
N LEU A 59 5.60 4.03 -4.22
CA LEU A 59 4.93 5.34 -4.26
C LEU A 59 3.40 5.21 -4.39
N LEU A 60 2.91 4.21 -5.11
CA LEU A 60 1.47 3.91 -5.21
C LEU A 60 0.90 3.24 -3.95
N VAL A 61 1.74 2.63 -3.11
CA VAL A 61 1.32 1.95 -1.87
C VAL A 61 1.44 2.85 -0.65
N SER A 62 2.29 3.89 -0.67
CA SER A 62 2.59 4.76 0.47
C SER A 62 1.41 5.59 1.00
N GLY A 63 0.23 5.50 0.39
CA GLY A 63 -0.97 6.19 0.84
C GLY A 63 -0.97 7.67 0.46
N GLU A 64 -2.07 8.35 0.77
CA GLU A 64 -2.21 9.78 0.50
C GLU A 64 -1.61 10.62 1.62
N PHE A 65 -1.08 11.77 1.25
CA PHE A 65 -0.63 12.75 2.23
C PHE A 65 -1.85 13.34 2.95
N LEU A 66 -1.82 13.31 4.29
CA LEU A 66 -2.83 13.95 5.12
C LEU A 66 -2.60 15.45 5.18
N ALA A 67 -3.68 16.23 5.18
CA ALA A 67 -3.62 17.67 5.37
C ALA A 67 -3.09 18.00 6.78
N ILE A 68 -2.08 18.88 6.85
CA ILE A 68 -1.46 19.29 8.13
C ILE A 68 -2.38 20.24 8.90
N ARG A 69 -3.22 21.01 8.21
CA ARG A 69 -4.03 22.04 8.82
C ARG A 69 -5.28 21.44 9.45
N ALA A 70 -5.41 21.61 10.77
CA ALA A 70 -6.55 21.10 11.53
C ALA A 70 -7.89 21.68 11.06
N SER A 71 -7.93 22.90 10.52
CA SER A 71 -9.16 23.48 9.96
C SER A 71 -9.72 22.61 8.85
N ASP A 72 -8.88 22.03 7.99
CA ASP A 72 -9.32 21.30 6.79
C ASP A 72 -9.98 19.97 7.18
N VAL A 73 -9.49 19.34 8.26
CA VAL A 73 -10.10 18.15 8.87
C VAL A 73 -11.41 18.48 9.57
N VAL A 74 -11.51 19.64 10.22
CA VAL A 74 -12.69 20.07 10.99
C VAL A 74 -13.82 20.58 10.09
N HIS A 75 -13.51 21.21 8.95
CA HIS A 75 -14.53 21.72 8.01
C HIS A 75 -15.39 20.58 7.42
N GLY A 76 -14.84 19.36 7.32
CA GLY A 76 -15.59 18.19 6.85
C GLY A 76 -16.53 17.58 7.90
N ARG A 77 -16.45 18.00 9.17
CA ARG A 77 -17.30 17.45 10.25
C ARG A 77 -18.50 18.34 10.51
N SER A 78 -19.68 17.75 10.68
CA SER A 78 -20.88 18.48 11.04
C SER A 78 -20.82 18.93 12.50
N PHE A 79 -21.40 20.10 12.80
CA PHE A 79 -21.47 20.64 14.16
C PHE A 79 -22.06 19.63 15.16
N ILE A 80 -23.09 18.88 14.75
CA ILE A 80 -23.73 17.85 15.58
C ILE A 80 -22.75 16.72 15.94
N SER A 81 -21.89 16.30 15.01
CA SER A 81 -20.88 15.26 15.28
C SER A 81 -19.77 15.73 16.22
N THR A 82 -19.45 17.03 16.20
CA THR A 82 -18.46 17.61 17.10
C THR A 82 -19.01 17.80 18.51
N LEU A 83 -20.32 18.09 18.64
CA LEU A 83 -20.97 18.24 19.94
C LEU A 83 -21.30 16.92 20.63
N SER A 84 -21.44 15.82 19.90
CA SER A 84 -21.73 14.52 20.51
C SER A 84 -20.53 14.08 21.35
N SER A 85 -20.69 14.11 22.67
CA SER A 85 -19.67 13.67 23.61
C SER A 85 -20.07 12.28 24.15
N PRO A 86 -19.36 11.20 23.76
CA PRO A 86 -19.76 9.84 24.11
C PRO A 86 -19.78 9.57 25.61
N ASP A 87 -18.91 10.26 26.36
CA ASP A 87 -18.84 10.14 27.83
C ASP A 87 -20.07 10.73 28.54
N PHE A 88 -20.88 11.55 27.85
CA PHE A 88 -22.05 12.23 28.40
C PHE A 88 -23.37 11.77 27.75
N PHE A 89 -23.39 10.58 27.14
CA PHE A 89 -24.63 10.07 26.55
C PHE A 89 -25.70 9.79 27.63
N VAL A 90 -26.84 10.45 27.50
CA VAL A 90 -28.04 10.16 28.27
C VAL A 90 -28.95 9.25 27.44
N TYR A 91 -29.13 8.01 27.90
CA TYR A 91 -29.96 7.00 27.22
C TYR A 91 -31.47 7.16 27.47
N ASN A 92 -31.87 8.12 28.31
CA ASN A 92 -33.27 8.47 28.53
C ASN A 92 -33.76 9.47 27.47
N HIS A 93 -34.01 8.97 26.26
CA HIS A 93 -34.50 9.77 25.14
C HIS A 93 -35.73 9.15 24.47
N ARG A 94 -36.46 9.93 23.66
CA ARG A 94 -37.68 9.50 22.94
C ARG A 94 -37.49 8.24 22.08
N GLY A 95 -36.28 8.00 21.58
CA GLY A 95 -35.94 6.78 20.85
C GLY A 95 -36.11 5.48 21.65
N GLN A 96 -36.02 5.54 22.98
CA GLN A 96 -36.21 4.37 23.85
C GLN A 96 -37.67 3.92 23.87
N ALA A 97 -38.62 4.86 23.91
CA ALA A 97 -40.04 4.58 23.83
C ALA A 97 -40.42 4.03 22.44
N LEU A 98 -39.83 4.59 21.38
CA LEU A 98 -40.02 4.10 20.02
C LEU A 98 -39.49 2.67 19.85
N GLN A 99 -38.29 2.37 20.33
CA GLN A 99 -37.73 1.01 20.30
C GLN A 99 -38.62 0.00 21.03
N LYS A 100 -39.12 0.36 22.22
CA LYS A 100 -40.04 -0.49 22.98
C LYS A 100 -41.35 -0.74 22.22
N TRP A 101 -41.92 0.31 21.60
CA TRP A 101 -43.13 0.19 20.77
C TRP A 101 -42.91 -0.73 19.56
N ILE A 102 -41.79 -0.57 18.84
CA ILE A 102 -41.43 -1.44 17.70
C ILE A 102 -41.28 -2.91 18.17
N ALA A 103 -40.56 -3.14 19.27
CA ALA A 103 -40.33 -4.48 19.80
C ALA A 103 -41.65 -5.19 20.16
N SER A 104 -42.63 -4.46 20.72
CA SER A 104 -43.96 -5.01 21.00
C SER A 104 -44.79 -5.34 19.75
N ARG A 105 -44.45 -4.80 18.58
CA ARG A 105 -45.17 -5.04 17.31
C ARG A 105 -44.64 -6.26 16.55
N ILE A 106 -43.37 -6.62 16.75
CA ILE A 106 -42.68 -7.70 16.01
C ILE A 106 -42.82 -9.05 16.74
N THR A 107 -43.07 -9.02 18.04
CA THR A 107 -43.19 -10.23 18.89
C THR A 107 -44.60 -10.85 18.90
N HIS A 108 -45.50 -10.35 18.02
CA HIS A 108 -46.82 -10.89 17.72
C HIS A 108 -46.89 -11.32 16.26
#